data_AF-A0A9Q1IIE1-F1
#
_entry.id   AF-A0A9Q1IIE1-F1
#
_cell.length_a   1.000
_cell.length_b   1.000
_cell.length_c   1.000
_cell.angle_alpha   90.00
_cell.angle_beta   90.00
_cell.angle_gamma   90.00
#
_symmetry.space_group_name_H-M   'P 1'
#
loop_
_entity.id
_entity.type
_entity.pdbx_description
1 polymer ?
#
loop_
_entity_poly.entity_id
_entity_poly.type
_entity_poly.pdbx_seq_one_letter_code
_entity_poly.pdbx_strand_id
1 'polypeptide(L)'
;MGLEKLVELEFECPCNPKWNGMFSSAFFIIPAVMAFTLMVIIQGCRCGIRCQKTVSISSFVPAIVWLILLFLDGQYFACAMTDWKGRFVIVDKAAPQKWCEPTGEDEVTQTQELMVRSQELLVVSQVIGIALLIFICVGLIVYVIRQSCIQEEENQDVTNYELT
;
A
#
# COMPACT_ATOMS: atom_id res chain seq x y z
N MET A 1 -21.87 -13.27 5.21
CA MET A 1 -22.61 -12.09 5.73
C MET A 1 -21.79 -11.19 6.66
N GLY A 2 -21.24 -11.66 7.80
CA GLY A 2 -20.46 -10.78 8.70
C GLY A 2 -19.12 -10.29 8.11
N LEU A 3 -18.37 -11.19 7.45
CA LEU A 3 -17.09 -10.85 6.81
C LEU A 3 -17.28 -9.98 5.56
N GLU A 4 -18.35 -10.23 4.78
CA GLU A 4 -18.73 -9.39 3.63
C GLU A 4 -18.97 -7.94 4.05
N LYS A 5 -19.65 -7.71 5.18
CA LYS A 5 -19.92 -6.35 5.70
C LYS A 5 -18.70 -5.63 6.27
N LEU A 6 -17.68 -6.37 6.70
CA LEU A 6 -16.38 -5.82 7.12
C LEU A 6 -15.48 -5.48 5.93
N VAL A 7 -15.58 -6.26 4.85
CA VAL A 7 -14.90 -5.99 3.56
C VAL A 7 -15.61 -4.85 2.80
N GLU A 8 -16.93 -4.75 2.92
CA GLU A 8 -17.79 -3.66 2.42
C GLU A 8 -17.76 -2.40 3.31
N LEU A 9 -16.80 -2.25 4.24
CA LEU A 9 -16.62 -0.96 4.87
C LEU A 9 -16.14 0.03 3.80
N GLU A 10 -17.09 0.65 3.13
CA GLU A 10 -16.84 1.57 2.05
C GLU A 10 -16.13 2.79 2.64
N PHE A 11 -14.88 3.00 2.24
CA PHE A 11 -14.11 4.12 2.73
C PHE A 11 -14.78 5.42 2.30
N GLU A 12 -15.31 6.15 3.28
CA GLU A 12 -15.84 7.50 3.12
C GLU A 12 -14.82 8.49 3.68
N CYS A 13 -14.32 9.38 2.83
CA CYS A 13 -13.38 10.41 3.25
C CYS A 13 -14.12 11.43 4.13
N PRO A 14 -13.73 11.67 5.39
CA PRO A 14 -14.30 12.76 6.16
C PRO A 14 -13.79 14.06 5.55
N CYS A 15 -14.64 14.80 4.85
CA CYS A 15 -14.29 16.04 4.15
C CYS A 15 -14.07 17.24 5.10
N ASN A 16 -13.18 17.05 6.09
CA ASN A 16 -12.74 18.05 7.04
C ASN A 16 -11.21 18.00 7.16
N PRO A 17 -10.50 19.07 6.77
CA PRO A 17 -9.04 19.07 6.68
C PRO A 17 -8.31 18.89 8.01
N LYS A 18 -9.02 19.02 9.14
CA LYS A 18 -8.44 18.78 10.46
C LYS A 18 -8.23 17.28 10.75
N TRP A 19 -9.02 16.40 10.14
CA TRP A 19 -9.09 14.98 10.51
C TRP A 19 -8.95 14.02 9.32
N ASN A 20 -9.13 14.49 8.09
CA ASN A 20 -9.04 13.65 6.88
C ASN A 20 -7.69 12.96 6.72
N GLY A 21 -6.58 13.67 6.92
CA GLY A 21 -5.24 13.11 6.84
C GLY A 21 -5.01 12.03 7.90
N MET A 22 -5.37 12.31 9.16
CA MET A 22 -5.20 11.36 10.26
C MET A 22 -6.10 10.13 10.09
N PHE A 23 -7.36 10.33 9.69
CA PHE A 23 -8.30 9.24 9.51
C PHE A 23 -7.91 8.37 8.32
N SER A 24 -7.65 8.99 7.16
CA SER A 24 -7.23 8.27 5.94
C SER A 24 -5.91 7.51 6.13
N SER A 25 -4.92 8.13 6.79
CA SER A 25 -3.63 7.46 7.06
C SER A 25 -3.76 6.29 8.04
N ALA A 26 -4.74 6.28 8.94
CA ALA A 26 -4.98 5.14 9.82
C ALA A 26 -5.35 3.87 9.02
N PHE A 27 -6.18 3.99 7.97
CA PHE A 27 -6.48 2.88 7.06
C PHE A 27 -5.27 2.44 6.23
N PHE A 28 -4.29 3.33 6.04
CA PHE A 28 -3.04 3.02 5.38
C PHE A 28 -2.10 2.19 6.28
N ILE A 29 -1.94 2.60 7.54
CA ILE A 29 -0.94 2.04 8.46
C ILE A 29 -1.47 0.81 9.23
N ILE A 30 -2.71 0.85 9.74
CA ILE A 30 -3.22 -0.20 10.64
C ILE A 30 -3.23 -1.58 9.97
N PRO A 31 -3.80 -1.76 8.76
CA PRO A 31 -3.82 -3.09 8.12
C PRO A 31 -2.42 -3.58 7.74
N ALA A 32 -1.51 -2.69 7.36
CA ALA A 32 -0.12 -3.05 7.08
C ALA A 32 0.59 -3.57 8.34
N VAL A 33 0.43 -2.88 9.49
CA VAL A 33 0.99 -3.31 10.78
C VAL A 33 0.35 -4.62 11.25
N MET A 34 -0.96 -4.79 11.10
CA MET A 34 -1.66 -6.03 11.43
C MET A 34 -1.15 -7.19 10.59
N ALA A 35 -1.06 -7.03 9.26
CA ALA A 35 -0.59 -8.07 8.36
C ALA A 35 0.88 -8.46 8.64
N PHE A 36 1.74 -7.46 8.90
CA PHE A 36 3.12 -7.70 9.31
C PHE A 36 3.19 -8.49 10.63
N THR A 37 2.45 -8.07 11.65
CA THR A 37 2.44 -8.72 12.97
C THR A 37 1.94 -10.15 12.88
N LEU A 38 0.86 -10.40 12.12
CA LEU A 38 0.35 -11.74 11.86
C LEU A 38 1.37 -12.63 11.17
N MET A 39 2.08 -12.10 10.16
CA MET A 39 3.10 -12.87 9.45
C MET A 39 4.28 -13.23 10.37
N VAL A 40 4.69 -12.33 11.27
CA VAL A 40 5.73 -12.61 12.29
C VAL A 40 5.26 -13.67 13.29
N ILE A 41 3.99 -13.62 13.72
CA ILE A 41 3.41 -14.64 14.61
C ILE A 41 3.38 -16.01 13.91
N ILE A 42 2.93 -16.07 12.66
CA ILE A 42 2.83 -17.31 11.86
C ILE A 42 4.21 -17.91 11.59
N GLN A 43 5.22 -17.08 11.30
CA GLN A 43 6.60 -17.52 11.11
C GLN A 43 7.25 -18.07 12.40
N GLY A 44 6.57 -17.96 13.55
CA GLY A 44 6.83 -18.82 14.70
C GLY A 44 8.13 -18.51 15.43
N CYS A 45 8.39 -17.24 15.78
CA CYS A 45 9.41 -16.92 16.79
C CYS A 45 8.91 -17.41 18.17
N ARG A 46 9.00 -18.72 18.43
CA ARG A 46 8.75 -19.31 19.75
C ARG A 46 9.96 -19.01 20.63
N CYS A 47 9.79 -18.13 21.61
CA CYS A 47 10.77 -17.92 22.68
C CYS A 47 11.12 -19.28 23.32
N GLY A 48 12.34 -19.77 23.08
CA GLY A 48 12.75 -21.07 23.59
C GLY A 48 14.23 -21.36 23.37
N ILE A 49 14.66 -21.57 22.13
CA ILE A 49 16.07 -21.83 21.83
C ILE A 49 16.41 -21.10 20.54
N ARG A 50 17.13 -19.97 20.67
CA ARG A 50 17.78 -19.22 19.59
C ARG A 50 16.84 -18.84 18.42
N CYS A 51 15.94 -17.87 18.65
CA CYS A 51 15.46 -16.98 17.57
C CYS A 51 16.69 -16.20 17.07
N GLN A 52 17.46 -16.79 16.16
CA GLN A 52 18.45 -16.04 15.41
C GLN A 52 17.64 -14.97 14.65
N LYS A 53 17.90 -13.71 14.99
CA LYS A 53 17.19 -12.50 14.56
C LYS A 53 17.24 -12.31 13.04
N THR A 54 16.50 -13.10 12.30
CA THR A 54 16.21 -12.84 10.90
C THR A 54 14.72 -12.83 10.79
N VAL A 55 14.13 -11.65 11.05
CA VAL A 55 12.82 -11.33 10.47
C VAL A 55 12.98 -11.61 8.98
N SER A 56 12.40 -12.71 8.51
CA SER A 56 12.52 -13.09 7.11
C SER A 56 11.94 -11.97 6.28
N ILE A 57 12.59 -11.61 5.17
CA ILE A 57 12.09 -10.60 4.21
C ILE A 57 10.64 -10.91 3.79
N SER A 58 10.27 -12.20 3.80
CA SER A 58 8.90 -12.66 3.57
C SER A 58 7.85 -12.11 4.56
N SER A 59 8.24 -11.70 5.76
CA SER A 59 7.33 -11.07 6.75
C SER A 59 6.80 -9.71 6.29
N PHE A 60 7.59 -8.96 5.50
CA PHE A 60 7.20 -7.64 5.02
C PHE A 60 6.35 -7.66 3.76
N VAL A 61 6.33 -8.79 3.03
CA VAL A 61 5.60 -8.92 1.75
C VAL A 61 4.13 -8.53 1.89
N PRO A 62 3.36 -9.02 2.88
CA PRO A 62 1.94 -8.65 3.02
C PRO A 62 1.75 -7.15 3.26
N ALA A 63 2.59 -6.54 4.09
CA ALA A 63 2.53 -5.10 4.38
C ALA A 63 2.89 -4.27 3.14
N ILE A 64 3.96 -4.63 2.42
CA ILE A 64 4.39 -3.93 1.20
C ILE A 64 3.31 -4.02 0.11
N VAL A 65 2.76 -5.21 -0.11
CA VAL A 65 1.68 -5.42 -1.09
C VAL A 65 0.46 -4.56 -0.72
N TRP A 66 0.09 -4.51 0.56
CA TRP A 66 -1.00 -3.66 1.04
C TRP A 66 -0.77 -2.18 0.70
N LEU A 67 0.42 -1.65 0.97
CA LEU A 67 0.74 -0.25 0.66
C LEU A 67 0.66 0.05 -0.84
N ILE A 68 1.17 -0.86 -1.68
CA ILE A 68 1.10 -0.72 -3.14
C ILE A 68 -0.35 -0.69 -3.60
N LEU A 69 -1.19 -1.62 -3.12
CA LEU A 69 -2.61 -1.67 -3.49
C LEU A 69 -3.34 -0.37 -3.11
N LEU A 70 -3.05 0.20 -1.94
CA LEU A 70 -3.62 1.49 -1.52
C LEU A 70 -3.13 2.67 -2.36
N PHE A 71 -1.85 2.70 -2.76
CA PHE A 71 -1.35 3.72 -3.67
C PHE A 71 -1.96 3.60 -5.07
N LEU A 72 -2.19 2.37 -5.55
CA LEU A 72 -2.86 2.12 -6.84
C LEU A 72 -4.35 2.51 -6.81
N ASP A 73 -5.04 2.29 -5.68
CA ASP A 73 -6.40 2.79 -5.49
C ASP A 73 -6.44 4.32 -5.39
N GLY A 74 -5.49 4.91 -4.68
CA GLY A 74 -5.23 6.35 -4.63
C GLY A 74 -6.25 7.19 -3.85
N GLN A 75 -7.44 6.65 -3.55
CA GLN A 75 -8.51 7.37 -2.85
C GLN A 75 -8.09 7.82 -1.45
N TYR A 76 -7.35 6.98 -0.73
CA TYR A 76 -6.79 7.29 0.59
C TYR A 76 -5.75 8.40 0.51
N PHE A 77 -4.88 8.36 -0.49
CA PHE A 77 -3.85 9.37 -0.71
C PHE A 77 -4.46 10.73 -1.10
N ALA A 78 -5.41 10.72 -2.02
CA ALA A 78 -6.14 11.93 -2.42
C ALA A 78 -6.93 12.53 -1.24
N CYS A 79 -7.61 11.71 -0.44
CA CYS A 79 -8.30 12.15 0.78
C CYS A 79 -7.33 12.75 1.81
N ALA A 80 -6.15 12.14 1.99
CA ALA A 80 -5.17 12.62 2.95
C ALA A 80 -4.52 13.96 2.53
N MET A 81 -4.40 14.20 1.22
CA MET A 81 -3.85 15.44 0.64
C MET A 81 -4.90 16.54 0.44
N THR A 82 -6.19 16.22 0.59
CA THR A 82 -7.28 17.20 0.45
C THR A 82 -7.23 18.21 1.59
N ASP A 83 -7.25 19.50 1.29
CA ASP A 83 -7.15 20.58 2.31
C ASP A 83 -8.44 21.40 2.48
N TRP A 84 -9.48 21.10 1.71
CA TRP A 84 -10.76 21.80 1.77
C TRP A 84 -11.83 21.03 2.56
N LYS A 85 -12.81 21.78 3.07
CA LYS A 85 -14.04 21.21 3.62
C LYS A 85 -15.04 20.97 2.49
N GLY A 86 -15.80 19.91 2.60
CA GLY A 86 -16.77 19.57 1.58
C GLY A 86 -17.79 18.55 2.03
N ARG A 87 -18.60 18.13 1.07
CA ARG A 87 -19.52 17.01 1.17
C ARG A 87 -18.94 15.85 0.38
N PHE A 88 -18.97 14.66 0.97
CA PHE A 88 -18.58 13.45 0.26
C PHE A 88 -19.61 13.16 -0.84
N VAL A 89 -19.14 13.00 -2.07
CA VAL A 89 -19.98 12.68 -3.23
C VAL A 89 -19.38 11.58 -4.07
N ILE A 90 -20.27 10.79 -4.66
CA ILE A 90 -19.95 9.75 -5.63
C ILE A 90 -20.50 10.24 -6.96
N VAL A 91 -19.61 10.47 -7.93
CA VAL A 91 -19.99 10.89 -9.27
C VAL A 91 -19.98 9.67 -10.19
N ASP A 92 -21.16 9.22 -10.60
CA ASP A 92 -21.34 8.16 -11.59
C ASP A 92 -21.05 8.68 -13.00
N LYS A 93 -19.77 8.89 -13.30
CA LYS A 93 -19.28 8.94 -14.69
C LYS A 93 -18.74 7.54 -15.02
N ALA A 94 -18.27 7.30 -16.25
CA ALA A 94 -17.83 5.98 -16.71
C ALA A 94 -16.84 5.22 -15.78
N ALA A 95 -16.20 5.93 -14.83
CA ALA A 95 -15.67 5.36 -13.59
C ALA A 95 -16.25 6.14 -12.38
N PRO A 96 -16.80 5.46 -11.35
CA PRO A 96 -17.34 6.13 -10.17
C PRO A 96 -16.22 6.87 -9.42
N GLN A 97 -16.30 8.20 -9.39
CA GLN A 97 -15.29 9.05 -8.75
C GLN A 97 -15.79 9.50 -7.37
N LYS A 98 -15.12 9.03 -6.31
CA LYS A 98 -15.38 9.42 -4.92
C LYS A 98 -14.50 10.61 -4.56
N TRP A 99 -15.09 11.71 -4.10
CA TRP A 99 -14.33 12.90 -3.74
C TRP A 99 -15.10 13.82 -2.79
N CYS A 100 -14.39 14.84 -2.27
CA CYS A 100 -14.96 15.87 -1.41
C CYS A 100 -15.35 17.10 -2.24
N GLU A 101 -16.64 17.27 -2.51
CA GLU A 101 -17.18 18.44 -3.20
C GLU A 101 -17.18 19.65 -2.24
N PRO A 102 -16.55 20.78 -2.59
CA PRO A 102 -16.55 21.96 -1.74
C PRO A 102 -17.97 22.48 -1.48
N THR A 103 -18.22 23.02 -0.28
CA THR A 103 -19.49 23.66 0.07
C THR A 103 -19.19 25.11 0.45
N GLY A 104 -19.29 26.03 -0.51
CA GLY A 104 -18.95 27.45 -0.36
C GLY A 104 -19.38 28.28 -1.58
N GLU A 105 -19.65 29.57 -1.37
CA GLU A 105 -20.44 30.46 -2.24
C GLU A 105 -19.86 30.77 -3.64
N ASP A 106 -18.61 30.39 -3.93
CA ASP A 106 -17.95 30.57 -5.23
C ASP A 106 -17.98 29.26 -6.07
N GLU A 107 -19.20 28.80 -6.36
CA GLU A 107 -19.53 27.36 -6.51
C GLU A 107 -19.09 26.64 -7.80
N VAL A 108 -18.78 27.31 -8.91
CA VAL A 108 -18.63 26.60 -10.21
C VAL A 108 -17.20 26.50 -10.70
N THR A 109 -16.46 27.61 -10.80
CA THR A 109 -15.08 27.61 -11.28
C THR A 109 -14.13 26.96 -10.28
N GLN A 110 -14.31 27.20 -8.97
CA GLN A 110 -13.50 26.61 -7.91
C GLN A 110 -13.66 25.09 -7.83
N THR A 111 -14.89 24.60 -8.02
CA THR A 111 -15.22 23.17 -8.00
C THR A 111 -14.53 22.41 -9.13
N GLN A 112 -14.46 22.99 -10.33
CA GLN A 112 -13.76 22.38 -11.46
C GLN A 112 -12.24 22.30 -11.22
N GLU A 113 -11.62 23.35 -10.71
CA GLU A 113 -10.18 23.35 -10.38
C GLU A 113 -9.84 22.32 -9.29
N LEU A 114 -10.67 22.23 -8.24
CA LEU A 114 -10.50 21.27 -7.16
C LEU A 114 -10.74 19.82 -7.64
N MET A 115 -11.67 19.60 -8.56
CA MET A 115 -11.88 18.30 -9.19
C MET A 115 -10.66 17.87 -9.98
N VAL A 116 -10.07 18.77 -10.79
CA VAL A 116 -8.83 18.49 -11.53
C VAL A 116 -7.69 18.17 -10.56
N ARG A 117 -7.51 18.98 -9.51
CA ARG A 117 -6.49 18.73 -8.47
C ARG A 117 -6.67 17.37 -7.79
N SER A 118 -7.92 16.98 -7.48
CA SER A 118 -8.21 15.66 -6.91
C SER A 118 -7.84 14.53 -7.88
N GLN A 119 -8.08 14.70 -9.19
CA GLN A 119 -7.66 13.73 -10.20
C GLN A 119 -6.13 13.64 -10.32
N GLU A 120 -5.44 14.79 -10.29
CA GLU A 120 -3.97 14.82 -10.29
C GLU A 120 -3.41 14.07 -9.07
N LEU A 121 -3.99 14.26 -7.88
CA LEU A 121 -3.57 13.52 -6.67
C LEU A 121 -3.77 12.01 -6.81
N LEU A 122 -4.86 11.56 -7.44
CA LEU A 122 -5.09 10.14 -7.74
C LEU A 122 -4.04 9.60 -8.71
N VAL A 123 -3.75 10.31 -9.80
CA VAL A 123 -2.74 9.90 -10.79
C VAL A 123 -1.35 9.89 -10.17
N VAL A 124 -0.99 10.91 -9.37
CA VAL A 124 0.28 10.96 -8.63
C VAL A 124 0.42 9.77 -7.70
N SER A 125 -0.64 9.42 -6.96
CA SER A 125 -0.66 8.22 -6.12
C SER A 125 -0.39 6.95 -6.92
N GLN A 126 -1.05 6.78 -8.06
CA GLN A 126 -0.87 5.62 -8.93
C GLN A 126 0.54 5.55 -9.51
N VAL A 127 1.10 6.69 -9.93
CA VAL A 127 2.49 6.76 -10.42
C VAL A 127 3.46 6.35 -9.31
N ILE A 128 3.25 6.80 -8.07
CA ILE A 128 4.06 6.37 -6.91
C ILE A 128 3.92 4.86 -6.70
N GLY A 129 2.69 4.32 -6.72
CA GLY A 129 2.43 2.89 -6.56
C GLY A 129 3.11 2.03 -7.65
N ILE A 130 3.01 2.46 -8.92
CA ILE A 130 3.66 1.79 -10.06
C ILE A 130 5.18 1.87 -9.94
N ALA A 131 5.73 3.03 -9.60
CA ALA A 131 7.17 3.21 -9.43
C ALA A 131 7.73 2.31 -8.32
N LEU A 132 7.04 2.23 -7.17
CA LEU A 132 7.39 1.32 -6.08
C LEU A 132 7.31 -0.15 -6.51
N LEU A 133 6.27 -0.53 -7.25
CA LEU A 133 6.11 -1.88 -7.78
C LEU A 133 7.27 -2.24 -8.71
N ILE A 134 7.63 -1.38 -9.66
CA ILE A 134 8.75 -1.59 -10.57
C ILE A 134 10.05 -1.78 -9.79
N PHE A 135 10.32 -0.90 -8.81
CA PHE A 135 11.52 -0.99 -7.98
C PHE A 135 11.60 -2.32 -7.23
N ILE A 136 10.50 -2.76 -6.62
CA ILE A 136 10.43 -4.04 -5.90
C ILE A 136 10.60 -5.21 -6.86
N CYS A 137 9.94 -5.20 -8.02
CA CYS A 137 10.08 -6.26 -9.03
C CYS A 137 11.53 -6.39 -9.51
N VAL A 138 12.19 -5.27 -9.85
CA VAL A 138 13.60 -5.27 -10.26
C VAL A 138 14.48 -5.78 -9.12
N GLY A 139 14.26 -5.32 -7.88
CA GLY A 139 14.99 -5.76 -6.71
C GLY A 139 14.86 -7.27 -6.46
N LEU A 140 13.64 -7.83 -6.59
CA LEU A 140 13.39 -9.26 -6.46
C LEU A 140 14.06 -10.06 -7.57
N ILE A 141 14.02 -9.58 -8.82
CA ILE A 141 14.71 -10.24 -9.95
C ILE A 141 16.22 -10.28 -9.68
N VAL A 142 16.82 -9.16 -9.30
CA VAL A 142 18.26 -9.10 -8.97
C VAL A 142 18.59 -10.01 -7.78
N TYR A 143 17.75 -10.03 -6.75
CA TYR A 143 17.92 -10.89 -5.59
C TYR A 143 17.90 -12.38 -5.98
N VAL A 144 16.93 -12.80 -6.79
CA VAL A 144 16.82 -14.18 -7.28
C VAL A 144 18.04 -14.55 -8.13
N ILE A 145 18.45 -13.69 -9.07
CA ILE A 145 19.65 -13.94 -9.89
C ILE A 145 20.89 -14.10 -9.01
N ARG A 146 21.11 -13.20 -8.05
CA ARG A 146 22.24 -13.27 -7.11
C ARG A 146 22.21 -14.56 -6.31
N GLN A 147 21.05 -14.93 -5.79
CA GLN A 147 20.90 -16.15 -5.00
C GLN A 147 21.14 -17.40 -5.84
N SER A 148 20.65 -17.45 -7.09
CA SER A 148 20.92 -18.55 -8.02
C SER A 148 22.40 -18.68 -8.35
N CYS A 149 23.11 -17.57 -8.63
CA CYS A 149 24.56 -17.61 -8.89
C CYS A 149 25.36 -18.13 -7.69
N ILE A 150 25.02 -17.69 -6.47
CA ILE A 150 25.69 -18.15 -5.25
C ILE A 150 25.45 -19.65 -5.04
N GLN A 151 24.22 -20.14 -5.27
CA GLN A 151 23.92 -21.56 -5.15
C GLN A 151 24.69 -22.40 -6.17
N GLU A 152 24.89 -21.91 -7.40
CA GLU A 152 25.68 -22.62 -8.41
C GLU A 152 27.17 -22.75 -8.02
N GLU A 153 27.78 -21.69 -7.48
CA GLU A 153 29.17 -21.73 -6.99
C GLU A 153 29.33 -22.70 -5.82
N GLU A 154 28.44 -22.66 -4.83
CA GLU A 154 28.50 -23.55 -3.67
C GLU A 154 28.37 -25.03 -4.08
N ASN A 155 27.49 -25.33 -5.04
CA ASN A 155 27.29 -26.71 -5.54
C ASN A 155 28.48 -27.23 -6.37
N GLN A 156 29.24 -26.34 -7.03
CA GLN A 156 30.48 -26.70 -7.73
C GLN A 156 31.61 -27.03 -6.76
N ASP A 157 31.80 -26.22 -5.71
CA ASP A 157 32.74 -26.53 -4.64
C ASP A 157 32.38 -27.85 -3.96
N VAL A 158 31.07 -28.12 -3.80
CA VAL A 158 30.55 -29.40 -3.30
C VAL A 158 31.01 -30.61 -4.09
N THR A 159 30.82 -30.54 -5.39
CA THR A 159 31.15 -31.65 -6.26
C THR A 159 32.66 -31.89 -6.32
N ASN A 160 33.48 -30.84 -6.19
CA ASN A 160 34.94 -30.94 -6.25
C ASN A 160 35.55 -31.65 -5.02
N TYR A 161 34.99 -31.45 -3.82
CA TYR A 161 35.52 -32.12 -2.62
C TYR A 161 35.13 -33.59 -2.50
N GLU A 162 34.04 -34.04 -3.14
CA GLU A 162 33.66 -35.46 -3.14
C GLU A 162 34.52 -36.30 -4.09
N LEU A 163 35.24 -35.66 -5.02
CA LEU A 163 36.06 -36.34 -6.03
C LEU A 163 37.54 -36.53 -5.64
N THR A 164 37.96 -36.03 -4.48
CA THR A 164 39.36 -36.08 -3.97
C THR A 164 39.48 -37.00 -2.77
#